data_AF-A0A317X1N7-F1
#
_entry.id   AF-A0A317X1N7-F1
#
_cell.length_a   1.000
_cell.length_b   1.000
_cell.length_c   1.000
_cell.angle_alpha   90.00
_cell.angle_beta   90.00
_cell.angle_gamma   90.00
#
_symmetry.space_group_name_H-M   'P 1'
#
loop_
_entity.id
_entity.type
_entity.pdbx_description
1 polymer ?
#
loop_
_entity_poly.entity_id
_entity_poly.type
_entity_poly.pdbx_seq_one_letter_code
_entity_poly.pdbx_strand_id
1 'polypeptide(L)'
;LSKIIEHTSIRFVCPECLRGFPRTYLLYRHFREQQDDIHKGLGMRNTDHQTFLLCYQKALKASIPAEQLPQDSKCVELAYTVE
;
A
#
# COMPACT_ATOMS: atom_id res chain seq x y z
N LEU A 1 -12.85 -4.29 -15.33
CA LEU A 1 -11.86 -3.45 -14.62
C LEU A 1 -10.43 -3.91 -14.87
N SER A 2 -10.15 -5.22 -14.83
CA SER A 2 -8.83 -5.82 -15.05
C SER A 2 -8.12 -5.40 -16.36
N LYS A 3 -8.86 -5.32 -17.48
CA LYS A 3 -8.31 -4.95 -18.80
C LYS A 3 -7.82 -3.50 -18.94
N ILE A 4 -8.35 -2.56 -18.14
CA ILE A 4 -7.94 -1.15 -18.20
C ILE A 4 -6.59 -0.98 -17.50
N ILE A 5 -6.37 -1.78 -16.46
CA ILE A 5 -5.18 -1.70 -15.63
C ILE A 5 -3.96 -2.30 -16.35
N GLU A 6 -4.13 -3.32 -17.18
CA GLU A 6 -3.05 -3.90 -17.99
C GLU A 6 -2.33 -2.88 -18.91
N HIS A 7 -3.01 -1.81 -19.32
CA HIS A 7 -2.43 -0.72 -20.10
C HIS A 7 -1.92 0.47 -19.26
N THR A 8 -2.23 0.51 -17.97
CA THR A 8 -1.69 1.52 -17.06
C THR A 8 -0.43 1.00 -16.40
N SER A 9 0.66 1.77 -16.39
CA SER A 9 1.89 1.38 -15.71
C SER A 9 1.75 1.27 -14.18
N ILE A 10 0.53 1.34 -13.63
CA ILE A 10 0.23 1.32 -12.19
C ILE A 10 0.44 -0.10 -11.66
N ARG A 11 1.47 -0.28 -10.84
CA ARG A 11 1.80 -1.56 -10.20
C ARG A 11 1.55 -1.54 -8.69
N PHE A 12 1.62 -0.36 -8.09
CA PHE A 12 1.55 -0.16 -6.65
C PHE A 12 0.45 0.81 -6.30
N VAL A 13 -0.28 0.57 -5.22
CA VAL A 13 -1.35 1.47 -4.78
C VAL A 13 -1.13 1.90 -3.34
N CYS A 14 -1.35 3.18 -3.07
CA CYS A 14 -1.46 3.67 -1.70
C CYS A 14 -2.84 3.27 -1.15
N PRO A 15 -2.91 2.48 -0.06
CA PRO A 15 -4.18 1.99 0.46
C PRO A 15 -5.07 3.12 1.01
N GLU A 16 -4.49 4.23 1.48
CA GLU A 16 -5.25 5.36 2.03
C GLU A 16 -5.83 6.26 0.94
N CYS A 17 -5.01 6.65 -0.05
CA CYS A 17 -5.42 7.55 -1.12
C CYS A 17 -6.03 6.84 -2.33
N LEU A 18 -5.95 5.50 -2.41
CA LEU A 18 -6.22 4.69 -3.60
C LEU A 18 -5.47 5.18 -4.84
N ARG A 19 -4.34 5.87 -4.64
CA ARG A 19 -3.51 6.42 -5.72
C ARG A 19 -2.56 5.36 -6.24
N GLY A 20 -2.57 5.17 -7.56
CA GLY A 20 -1.69 4.25 -8.27
C GLY A 20 -0.32 4.84 -8.58
N PHE A 21 0.71 4.02 -8.48
CA PHE A 21 2.11 4.35 -8.74
C PHE A 21 2.76 3.26 -9.58
N PRO A 22 3.65 3.63 -10.52
CA PRO A 22 4.30 2.64 -11.38
C PRO A 22 5.52 1.95 -10.74
N ARG A 23 6.07 2.51 -9.66
CA ARG A 23 7.27 1.99 -8.97
C ARG A 23 7.13 2.15 -7.46
N THR A 24 7.70 1.21 -6.70
CA THR A 24 7.76 1.25 -5.22
C THR A 24 8.39 2.51 -4.68
N TYR A 25 9.51 2.98 -5.25
CA TYR A 25 10.16 4.22 -4.80
C TYR A 25 9.21 5.44 -4.83
N LEU A 26 8.33 5.54 -5.84
CA LEU A 26 7.38 6.65 -5.96
C LEU A 26 6.29 6.56 -4.89
N LEU A 27 5.83 5.34 -4.58
CA LEU A 27 4.91 5.09 -3.48
C LEU A 27 5.52 5.47 -2.12
N TYR A 28 6.76 5.06 -1.85
CA TYR A 28 7.46 5.41 -0.60
C TYR A 28 7.85 6.90 -0.54
N ARG A 29 8.04 7.56 -1.68
CA ARG A 29 8.17 9.02 -1.71
C ARG A 29 6.85 9.68 -1.35
N HIS A 30 5.74 9.22 -1.92
CA HIS A 30 4.39 9.69 -1.55
C HIS A 30 4.17 9.56 -0.04
N PHE A 31 4.48 8.43 0.58
CA PHE A 31 4.36 8.26 2.05
C PHE A 31 5.14 9.29 2.87
N ARG A 32 6.30 9.74 2.38
CA ARG A 32 7.13 10.75 3.04
C ARG A 32 6.67 12.18 2.79
N GLU A 33 6.04 12.44 1.65
CA GLU A 33 5.51 13.76 1.29
C GLU A 33 4.18 14.06 1.99
N GLN A 34 3.41 13.03 2.36
CA GLN A 34 2.18 13.19 3.12
C GLN A 34 2.47 13.44 4.61
N GLN A 35 1.67 14.31 5.22
CA GLN A 35 1.84 14.68 6.64
C GLN A 35 0.98 13.84 7.59
N ASP A 36 0.10 12.99 7.06
CA ASP A 36 -0.81 12.16 7.84
C ASP A 36 -0.10 11.00 8.52
N ASP A 37 -0.57 10.65 9.72
CA ASP A 37 -0.01 9.54 10.51
C ASP A 37 -0.15 8.19 9.80
N ILE A 38 -1.19 8.02 8.98
CA ILE A 38 -1.40 6.79 8.20
C ILE A 38 -0.31 6.64 7.14
N HIS A 39 0.00 7.70 6.39
CA HIS A 39 1.06 7.67 5.38
C HIS A 39 2.44 7.47 6.00
N LYS A 40 2.72 8.12 7.13
CA LYS A 40 3.96 7.91 7.88
C LYS A 40 4.10 6.45 8.32
N GLY A 41 3.04 5.85 8.86
CA GLY A 41 3.04 4.45 9.25
C GLY A 41 3.21 3.49 8.05
N LEU A 42 2.57 3.78 6.91
CA LEU A 42 2.77 3.03 5.66
C LEU A 42 4.23 3.09 5.16
N GLY A 43 4.95 4.16 5.48
CA GLY A 43 6.38 4.31 5.20
C GLY A 43 7.29 3.48 6.12
N MET A 44 6.81 3.02 7.27
CA MET A 44 7.63 2.39 8.33
C MET A 44 7.88 0.89 8.13
N ARG A 45 7.54 0.31 6.97
CA ARG A 45 7.65 -1.16 6.72
C ARG A 45 8.95 -1.80 7.22
N ASN A 46 10.10 -1.18 6.95
CA ASN A 46 11.42 -1.73 7.26
C ASN A 46 11.95 -1.32 8.65
N THR A 47 11.27 -0.39 9.34
CA THR A 47 11.74 0.19 10.60
C THR A 47 10.84 -0.23 11.76
N ASP A 48 9.53 -0.21 11.56
CA ASP A 48 8.52 -0.64 12.52
C ASP A 48 7.37 -1.35 11.77
N HIS A 49 7.50 -2.67 11.64
CA HIS A 49 6.56 -3.48 10.87
C HIS A 49 5.16 -3.50 11.49
N GLN A 50 5.06 -3.39 12.82
CA GLN A 50 3.79 -3.39 13.54
C GLN A 50 2.99 -2.12 13.27
N THR A 51 3.63 -0.95 13.30
CA THR A 51 3.02 0.34 12.93
C THR A 51 2.60 0.34 11.47
N PHE A 52 3.44 -0.23 10.58
CA PHE A 52 3.07 -0.42 9.18
C PHE A 52 1.77 -1.22 9.04
N LEU A 53 1.67 -2.39 9.68
CA LEU A 53 0.49 -3.25 9.61
C LEU A 53 -0.78 -2.54 10.13
N LEU A 54 -0.68 -1.84 11.26
CA LEU A 54 -1.81 -1.10 11.84
C LEU A 54 -2.30 0.01 10.90
N CYS A 55 -1.38 0.79 10.33
CA CYS A 55 -1.74 1.85 9.38
C CYS A 55 -2.26 1.28 8.06
N TYR A 56 -1.73 0.14 7.62
CA TYR A 56 -2.20 -0.57 6.42
C TYR A 56 -3.63 -1.07 6.57
N GLN A 57 -3.97 -1.70 7.70
CA GLN A 57 -5.34 -2.13 8.01
C GLN A 57 -6.30 -0.95 8.12
N LYS A 58 -5.89 0.13 8.79
CA LYS A 58 -6.68 1.38 8.89
C LYS A 58 -6.98 1.95 7.51
N ALA A 59 -5.96 2.05 6.66
CA ALA A 59 -6.07 2.60 5.31
C ALA A 59 -7.02 1.77 4.42
N LEU A 60 -6.94 0.45 4.49
CA LEU A 60 -7.83 -0.43 3.73
C LEU A 60 -9.27 -0.44 4.25
N LYS A 61 -9.55 0.14 5.44
CA LYS A 61 -10.84 0.05 6.14
C LYS A 61 -11.38 -1.38 6.25
N ALA A 62 -10.48 -2.35 6.11
CA ALA A 62 -10.76 -3.77 6.10
C ALA A 62 -9.92 -4.39 7.20
N SER A 63 -10.56 -5.17 8.06
CA SER A 63 -9.89 -5.92 9.11
C SER A 63 -9.24 -7.17 8.50
N ILE A 64 -8.31 -6.98 7.57
CA ILE A 64 -7.55 -8.08 6.99
C ILE A 64 -6.52 -8.53 8.04
N PRO A 65 -6.60 -9.76 8.55
CA PRO A 65 -5.62 -10.28 9.50
C PRO A 65 -4.23 -10.25 8.87
N ALA A 66 -3.22 -9.85 9.65
CA ALA A 66 -1.84 -9.70 9.17
C ALA A 66 -1.27 -10.99 8.56
N GLU A 67 -1.82 -12.16 8.94
CA GLU A 67 -1.47 -13.48 8.43
C GLU A 67 -1.88 -13.71 6.97
N GLN A 68 -2.86 -12.95 6.47
CA GLN A 68 -3.28 -12.97 5.06
C GLN A 68 -2.53 -11.96 4.20
N LEU A 69 -1.66 -11.13 4.80
CA LEU A 69 -0.87 -10.17 4.05
C LEU A 69 0.38 -10.86 3.48
N PRO A 70 0.62 -10.77 2.17
CA PRO A 70 1.72 -11.47 1.54
C PRO A 70 3.04 -10.85 2.02
N GLN A 71 3.98 -11.69 2.47
CA GLN A 71 5.31 -11.20 2.85
C GLN A 71 5.94 -10.36 1.73
N ASP A 72 6.55 -9.24 2.12
CA ASP A 72 7.29 -8.29 1.27
C ASP A 72 6.42 -7.25 0.50
N SER A 73 6.99 -6.65 -0.53
CA SER A 73 6.47 -5.56 -1.36
C SER A 73 5.19 -5.93 -2.11
N LYS A 74 4.80 -7.20 -2.05
CA LYS A 74 3.60 -7.77 -2.69
C LYS A 74 2.30 -7.29 -2.04
N CYS A 75 2.33 -6.84 -0.77
CA CYS A 75 1.14 -6.29 -0.10
C CYS A 75 0.56 -5.08 -0.82
N VAL A 76 1.43 -4.22 -1.35
CA VAL A 76 1.04 -2.97 -2.03
C VAL A 76 0.92 -3.15 -3.54
N GLU A 77 1.14 -4.37 -4.05
CA GLU A 77 0.88 -4.67 -5.46
C GLU A 77 -0.62 -4.76 -5.69
N LEU A 78 -1.05 -4.13 -6.77
CA LEU A 78 -2.46 -4.03 -7.15
C LEU A 78 -3.15 -5.40 -7.27
N ALA A 79 -2.40 -6.46 -7.59
CA ALA A 79 -2.91 -7.83 -7.66
C ALA A 79 -3.53 -8.33 -6.34
N TYR A 80 -3.18 -7.72 -5.20
CA TYR A 80 -3.68 -8.11 -3.88
C TYR A 80 -4.75 -7.16 -3.32
N THR A 81 -5.05 -6.05 -4.01
CA THR A 81 -6.02 -5.04 -3.59
C THR A 81 -7.39 -5.21 -4.25
N VAL A 82 -7.57 -6.24 -5.09
CA VAL A 82 -8.81 -6.50 -5.84
C VAL A 82 -9.23 -7.97 -5.71
N GLU A 83 -9.75 -8.33 -4.55
CA GLU A 83 -10.72 -9.43 -4.36
C GLU A 83 -11.86 -8.95 -3.46
#